data_AF-A0AAD7MXC7-F1
#
_entry.id   AF-A0AAD7MXC7-F1
#
_cell.length_a   1.000
_cell.length_b   1.000
_cell.length_c   1.000
_cell.angle_alpha   90.00
_cell.angle_beta   90.00
_cell.angle_gamma   90.00
#
_symmetry.space_group_name_H-M   'P 1'
#
loop_
_entity.id
_entity.type
_entity.pdbx_description
1 polymer ?
#
loop_
_entity_poly.entity_id
_entity_poly.type
_entity_poly.pdbx_seq_one_letter_code
_entity_poly.pdbx_strand_id
1 'polypeptide(L)'
;MTREVNILTDHDVAEGVKHDINDLENEQIGLEQRVDVLEETIAKQNKTIERLLQIVEQRGGNLESDAEEAPVGKQKPARDNALNNATRKSLYAAMGLASTSQLKAAAALAPLKTGGSYVKDRESSGKLLRPDWASSFAENVAWHDPMVKFLRAKGPTLVPALTSAILAQKSDQELLDRLEVVFKNAEFRKAGRVGGDGNIERDEEKQPRTEAEEKKENRHRGRITKACQLKCEERIATIEESEMHIPTEHRYILQPVYQSTDESDDTDVVDPDTETEADAEVHAKTTRKPWITRPPAYRHSETEAAIVIIDAALMERRRQYERNNKGKTSAHPRIRGKTKDTPLPFIRGNNHLRIPRGAIDTDWLARHPEQDTPFRIHDSDQICFFAGKKEVVVFVAQ
;
A
#
# COMPACT_ATOMS: atom_id res chain seq x y z
N MET A 1 67.11 -30.90 -24.83
CA MET A 1 65.67 -30.67 -24.60
C MET A 1 64.96 -31.99 -24.78
N THR A 2 64.87 -32.80 -23.73
CA THR A 2 64.09 -34.04 -23.69
C THR A 2 62.61 -33.67 -23.56
N ARG A 3 61.81 -33.99 -24.58
CA ARG A 3 60.34 -33.91 -24.50
C ARG A 3 59.87 -35.14 -23.74
N GLU A 4 59.41 -34.95 -22.51
CA GLU A 4 58.64 -35.97 -21.80
C GLU A 4 57.31 -36.14 -22.54
N VAL A 5 57.11 -37.31 -23.15
CA VAL A 5 55.83 -37.68 -23.75
C VAL A 5 54.97 -38.19 -22.60
N ASN A 6 54.03 -37.36 -22.16
CA ASN A 6 53.05 -37.75 -21.15
C ASN A 6 52.09 -38.75 -21.80
N ILE A 7 52.31 -40.04 -21.54
CA ILE A 7 51.41 -41.11 -21.99
C ILE A 7 50.23 -41.11 -21.01
N LEU A 8 49.15 -40.42 -21.38
CA LEU A 8 47.86 -40.58 -20.72
C LEU A 8 47.51 -42.06 -20.74
N THR A 9 47.27 -42.62 -19.56
CA THR A 9 46.91 -44.03 -19.44
C THR A 9 45.45 -44.20 -19.85
N ASP A 10 45.07 -45.36 -20.38
CA ASP A 10 43.66 -45.66 -20.72
C ASP A 10 42.72 -45.46 -19.52
N HIS A 11 43.26 -45.56 -18.30
CA HIS A 11 42.54 -45.26 -17.06
C HIS A 11 42.17 -43.78 -16.92
N ASP A 12 43.08 -42.86 -17.23
CA ASP A 12 42.83 -41.40 -17.16
C ASP A 12 41.73 -40.97 -18.17
N VAL A 13 41.73 -41.61 -19.35
CA VAL A 13 40.67 -41.39 -20.35
C VAL A 13 39.33 -41.94 -19.86
N ALA A 14 39.31 -43.12 -19.23
CA ALA A 14 38.10 -43.72 -18.71
C ALA A 14 37.47 -42.90 -17.56
N GLU A 15 38.29 -42.38 -16.64
CA GLU A 15 37.81 -41.49 -15.56
C GLU A 15 37.29 -40.16 -16.11
N GLY A 16 37.95 -39.59 -17.14
CA GLY A 16 37.46 -38.40 -17.83
C GLY A 16 36.08 -38.59 -18.46
N VAL A 17 35.91 -39.69 -19.22
CA VAL A 17 34.61 -40.02 -19.84
C VAL A 17 33.52 -40.25 -18.79
N LYS A 18 33.86 -40.87 -17.65
CA LYS A 18 32.91 -41.08 -16.55
C LYS A 18 32.47 -39.77 -15.90
N HIS A 19 33.37 -38.80 -15.78
CA HIS A 19 33.02 -37.47 -15.29
C HIS A 19 32.08 -36.74 -16.25
N ASP A 20 32.39 -36.76 -17.56
CA ASP A 20 31.54 -36.15 -18.60
C ASP A 20 30.14 -36.79 -18.64
N ILE A 21 30.04 -38.11 -18.47
CA ILE A 21 28.75 -38.82 -18.39
C ILE A 21 27.95 -38.32 -17.18
N ASN A 22 28.55 -38.24 -16.00
CA ASN A 22 27.86 -37.75 -14.80
C ASN A 22 27.41 -36.29 -14.96
N ASP A 23 28.22 -35.44 -15.59
CA ASP A 23 27.88 -34.03 -15.83
C ASP A 23 26.69 -33.91 -16.79
N LEU A 24 26.66 -34.72 -17.86
CA LEU A 24 25.53 -34.80 -18.79
C LEU A 24 24.25 -35.35 -18.12
N GLU A 25 24.37 -36.36 -17.26
CA GLU A 25 23.23 -36.89 -16.48
C GLU A 25 22.65 -35.83 -15.54
N ASN A 26 23.51 -35.06 -14.86
CA ASN A 26 23.08 -33.96 -14.00
C ASN A 26 22.42 -32.83 -14.80
N GLU A 27 22.96 -32.48 -15.98
CA GLU A 27 22.34 -31.50 -16.87
C GLU A 27 20.97 -31.98 -17.36
N GLN A 28 20.84 -33.25 -17.72
CA GLN A 28 19.58 -33.84 -18.14
C GLN A 28 18.53 -33.75 -17.02
N ILE A 29 18.87 -34.15 -15.79
CA ILE A 29 17.97 -34.04 -14.62
C ILE A 29 17.55 -32.57 -14.40
N GLY A 30 18.48 -31.62 -14.54
CA GLY A 30 18.18 -30.20 -14.42
C GLY A 30 17.24 -29.68 -15.52
N LEU A 31 17.36 -30.19 -16.75
CA LEU A 31 16.46 -29.85 -17.85
C LEU A 31 15.07 -30.44 -17.65
N GLU A 32 14.97 -31.70 -17.20
CA GLU A 32 13.68 -32.34 -16.89
C GLU A 32 12.91 -31.55 -15.83
N GLN A 33 13.56 -31.16 -14.74
CA GLN A 33 12.93 -30.31 -13.71
C GLN A 33 12.46 -28.95 -14.25
N ARG A 34 13.21 -28.36 -15.20
CA ARG A 34 12.81 -27.09 -15.82
C ARG A 34 11.60 -27.25 -16.75
N VAL A 35 11.48 -28.40 -17.44
CA VAL A 35 10.32 -28.73 -18.26
C VAL A 35 9.08 -28.83 -17.37
N ASP A 36 9.15 -29.58 -16.25
CA ASP A 36 8.02 -29.72 -15.31
C ASP A 36 7.50 -28.38 -14.79
N VAL A 37 8.41 -27.47 -14.43
CA VAL A 37 8.06 -26.11 -13.96
C VAL A 37 7.40 -25.27 -15.07
N LEU A 38 7.86 -25.40 -16.32
CA LEU A 38 7.27 -24.71 -17.46
C LEU A 38 5.88 -25.25 -17.77
N GLU A 39 5.66 -26.56 -17.71
CA GLU A 39 4.36 -27.18 -17.91
C GLU A 39 3.35 -26.70 -16.84
N GLU A 40 3.75 -26.66 -15.57
CA GLU A 40 2.90 -26.12 -14.50
C GLU A 40 2.55 -24.64 -14.72
N THR A 41 3.51 -23.86 -15.22
CA THR A 41 3.31 -22.44 -15.54
C THR A 41 2.33 -22.26 -16.70
N ILE A 42 2.47 -23.05 -17.77
CA ILE A 42 1.56 -23.04 -18.92
C ILE A 42 0.14 -23.43 -18.48
N ALA A 43 0.00 -24.45 -17.63
CA ALA A 43 -1.30 -24.85 -17.08
C ALA A 43 -1.97 -23.71 -16.28
N LYS A 44 -1.22 -22.99 -15.45
CA LYS A 44 -1.71 -21.80 -14.71
C LYS A 44 -2.14 -20.66 -15.64
N GLN A 45 -1.38 -20.42 -16.71
CA GLN A 45 -1.69 -19.40 -17.71
C GLN A 45 -2.96 -19.77 -18.50
N ASN A 46 -3.09 -21.01 -18.95
CA ASN A 46 -4.28 -21.49 -19.67
C ASN A 46 -5.55 -21.38 -18.82
N LYS A 47 -5.49 -21.76 -17.54
CA LYS A 47 -6.60 -21.58 -16.59
C LYS A 47 -6.98 -20.10 -16.42
N THR A 48 -6.01 -19.20 -16.48
CA THR A 48 -6.25 -17.75 -16.43
C THR A 48 -6.91 -17.25 -17.71
N ILE A 49 -6.47 -17.73 -18.88
CA ILE A 49 -7.06 -17.41 -20.19
C ILE A 49 -8.51 -17.90 -20.26
N GLU A 50 -8.78 -19.13 -19.86
CA GLU A 50 -10.15 -19.68 -19.80
C GLU A 50 -11.07 -18.82 -18.92
N ARG A 51 -10.59 -18.41 -17.75
CA ARG A 51 -11.35 -17.52 -16.86
C ARG A 51 -11.62 -16.15 -17.49
N LEU A 52 -10.65 -15.59 -18.23
CA LEU A 52 -10.85 -14.34 -18.96
C LEU A 52 -11.84 -14.50 -20.11
N LEU A 53 -11.79 -15.62 -20.84
CA LEU A 53 -12.75 -15.94 -21.90
C LEU A 53 -14.17 -16.08 -21.34
N GLN A 54 -14.36 -16.79 -20.21
CA GLN A 54 -15.66 -16.85 -19.54
C GLN A 54 -16.19 -15.47 -19.14
N ILE A 55 -15.33 -14.57 -18.65
CA ILE A 55 -15.73 -13.19 -18.33
C ILE A 55 -16.12 -12.42 -19.59
N VAL A 56 -15.45 -12.65 -20.72
CA VAL A 56 -15.79 -12.02 -22.00
C VAL A 56 -17.11 -12.57 -22.53
N GLU A 57 -17.33 -13.88 -22.49
CA GLU A 57 -18.56 -14.55 -22.95
C GLU A 57 -19.77 -14.12 -22.12
N GLN A 58 -19.65 -14.09 -20.78
CA GLN A 58 -20.67 -13.56 -19.87
C GLN A 58 -21.01 -12.09 -20.14
N ARG A 59 -20.09 -11.32 -20.74
CA ARG A 59 -20.30 -9.90 -21.10
C ARG A 59 -20.73 -9.70 -22.56
N GLY A 60 -20.43 -10.65 -23.43
CA GLY A 60 -20.64 -10.58 -24.88
C GLY A 60 -22.01 -11.07 -25.34
N GLY A 61 -22.74 -11.83 -24.52
CA GLY A 61 -24.06 -12.37 -24.86
C GLY A 61 -25.22 -11.36 -24.92
N ASN A 62 -24.98 -10.05 -24.73
CA ASN A 62 -26.04 -9.04 -24.66
C ASN A 62 -25.68 -7.71 -25.36
N LEU A 63 -24.88 -7.76 -26.44
CA LEU A 63 -24.38 -6.56 -27.13
C LEU A 63 -25.05 -6.24 -28.48
N GLU A 64 -26.10 -6.97 -28.90
CA GLU A 64 -26.71 -6.76 -30.22
C GLU A 64 -28.23 -6.51 -30.26
N SER A 65 -28.93 -6.37 -29.14
CA SER A 65 -30.32 -5.91 -29.18
C SER A 65 -30.69 -5.08 -27.97
N ASP A 66 -31.40 -4.00 -28.23
CA ASP A 66 -32.02 -3.06 -27.28
C ASP A 66 -31.12 -1.92 -26.80
N ALA A 67 -30.97 -0.97 -27.72
CA ALA A 67 -30.74 0.44 -27.43
C ALA A 67 -31.96 1.05 -26.70
N GLU A 68 -32.22 0.61 -25.47
CA GLU A 68 -32.98 1.38 -24.50
C GLU A 68 -32.04 1.92 -23.42
N GLU A 69 -32.19 3.20 -23.12
CA GLU A 69 -31.38 4.02 -22.23
C GLU A 69 -31.33 3.45 -20.79
N ALA A 70 -30.42 2.52 -20.54
CA ALA A 70 -30.08 2.14 -19.18
C ALA A 70 -29.29 3.28 -18.50
N PRO A 71 -29.63 3.65 -17.24
CA PRO A 71 -29.03 4.77 -16.56
C PRO A 71 -27.54 4.51 -16.37
N VAL A 72 -26.72 5.38 -16.96
CA VAL A 72 -25.26 5.38 -16.87
C VAL A 72 -24.85 5.37 -15.40
N GLY A 73 -24.54 4.18 -14.90
CA GLY A 73 -23.92 4.00 -13.60
C GLY A 73 -22.62 4.81 -13.56
N LYS A 74 -22.57 5.81 -12.67
CA LYS A 74 -21.46 6.75 -12.50
C LYS A 74 -20.15 5.97 -12.28
N GLN A 75 -19.41 5.71 -13.36
CA GLN A 75 -18.03 5.22 -13.27
C GLN A 75 -17.23 6.24 -12.45
N LYS A 76 -16.68 5.81 -11.31
CA LYS A 76 -15.81 6.65 -10.48
C LYS A 76 -14.66 7.22 -11.35
N PRO A 77 -14.25 8.48 -11.13
CA PRO A 77 -13.36 9.24 -12.01
C PRO A 77 -11.90 8.75 -11.94
N ALA A 78 -11.63 7.53 -12.41
CA ALA A 78 -10.26 7.04 -12.62
C ALA A 78 -9.50 7.91 -13.66
N ARG A 79 -10.22 8.64 -14.51
CA ARG A 79 -9.68 9.53 -15.54
C ARG A 79 -9.04 10.82 -14.99
N ASP A 80 -9.50 11.32 -13.84
CA ASP A 80 -8.99 12.58 -13.29
C ASP A 80 -7.54 12.47 -12.81
N ASN A 81 -7.14 11.28 -12.33
CA ASN A 81 -5.76 11.04 -11.90
C ASN A 81 -4.76 11.10 -13.07
N ALA A 82 -5.16 10.65 -14.26
CA ALA A 82 -4.29 10.72 -15.44
C ALA A 82 -4.05 12.16 -15.87
N LEU A 83 -5.11 12.99 -15.91
CA LEU A 83 -5.00 14.41 -16.23
C LEU A 83 -4.17 15.16 -15.19
N ASN A 84 -4.46 15.00 -13.89
CA ASN A 84 -3.68 15.62 -12.81
C ASN A 84 -2.19 15.25 -12.90
N ASN A 85 -1.88 13.98 -13.16
CA ASN A 85 -0.50 13.51 -13.27
C ASN A 85 0.19 14.07 -14.52
N ALA A 86 -0.52 14.16 -15.66
CA ALA A 86 0.00 14.75 -16.88
C ALA A 86 0.27 16.24 -16.69
N THR A 87 -0.68 17.00 -16.16
CA THR A 87 -0.52 18.43 -15.85
C THR A 87 0.68 18.68 -14.95
N ARG A 88 0.83 17.90 -13.88
CA ARG A 88 1.97 17.97 -12.96
C ARG A 88 3.30 17.66 -13.65
N LYS A 89 3.38 16.54 -14.39
CA LYS A 89 4.61 16.16 -15.10
C LYS A 89 4.97 17.15 -16.20
N SER A 90 3.99 17.66 -16.92
CA SER A 90 4.20 18.68 -17.95
C SER A 90 4.74 19.97 -17.35
N LEU A 91 4.20 20.43 -16.21
CA LEU A 91 4.71 21.62 -15.53
C LEU A 91 6.19 21.44 -15.16
N TYR A 92 6.55 20.30 -14.56
CA TYR A 92 7.94 20.00 -14.20
C TYR A 92 8.85 19.88 -15.42
N ALA A 93 8.39 19.19 -16.47
CA ALA A 93 9.15 19.07 -17.72
C ALA A 93 9.37 20.45 -18.37
N ALA A 94 8.36 21.34 -18.35
CA ALA A 94 8.49 22.70 -18.85
C ALA A 94 9.52 23.51 -18.03
N MET A 95 9.66 23.24 -16.74
CA MET A 95 10.69 23.84 -15.88
C MET A 95 12.08 23.18 -15.99
N GLY A 96 12.21 22.09 -16.77
CA GLY A 96 13.46 21.32 -16.89
C GLY A 96 13.73 20.41 -15.69
N LEU A 97 12.68 20.01 -14.96
CA LEU A 97 12.78 19.16 -13.77
C LEU A 97 12.44 17.71 -14.10
N ALA A 98 13.30 16.78 -13.68
CA ALA A 98 13.08 15.35 -13.82
C ALA A 98 12.16 14.80 -12.71
N SER A 99 12.13 15.44 -11.55
CA SER A 99 11.37 14.96 -10.38
C SER A 99 10.88 16.08 -9.47
N THR A 100 9.94 15.74 -8.58
CA THR A 100 9.40 16.65 -7.57
C THR A 100 10.44 17.13 -6.56
N SER A 101 11.51 16.37 -6.30
CA SER A 101 12.52 16.76 -5.30
C SER A 101 13.34 17.97 -5.74
N GLN A 102 13.47 18.18 -7.06
CA GLN A 102 14.20 19.31 -7.63
C GLN A 102 13.39 20.63 -7.59
N LEU A 103 12.09 20.56 -7.29
CA LEU A 103 11.22 21.72 -7.24
C LEU A 103 11.68 22.75 -6.20
N LYS A 104 12.16 22.30 -5.03
CA LYS A 104 12.65 23.20 -3.97
C LYS A 104 13.84 24.04 -4.44
N ALA A 105 14.79 23.42 -5.13
CA ALA A 105 15.95 24.11 -5.70
C ALA A 105 15.53 25.08 -6.81
N ALA A 106 14.64 24.67 -7.70
CA ALA A 106 14.14 25.54 -8.78
C ALA A 106 13.30 26.71 -8.27
N ALA A 107 12.55 26.53 -7.18
CA ALA A 107 11.74 27.58 -6.57
C ALA A 107 12.55 28.57 -5.72
N ALA A 108 13.82 28.25 -5.41
CA ALA A 108 14.75 29.15 -4.75
C ALA A 108 15.42 30.13 -5.74
N LEU A 109 15.34 29.86 -7.05
CA LEU A 109 15.81 30.78 -8.07
C LEU A 109 14.85 31.97 -8.13
N ALA A 110 15.40 33.19 -8.14
CA ALA A 110 14.61 34.42 -8.23
C ALA A 110 13.79 34.42 -9.54
N PRO A 111 12.52 34.84 -9.50
CA PRO A 111 11.74 35.02 -10.72
C PRO A 111 12.40 36.08 -11.60
N LEU A 112 12.57 35.77 -12.89
CA LEU A 112 13.23 36.69 -13.83
C LEU A 112 12.33 37.85 -14.27
N LYS A 113 11.01 37.66 -14.15
CA LYS A 113 9.96 38.67 -14.40
C LYS A 113 8.82 38.42 -13.43
N THR A 114 8.16 39.49 -12.97
CA THR A 114 6.91 39.42 -12.21
C THR A 114 5.87 38.62 -13.01
N GLY A 115 5.23 37.65 -12.37
CA GLY A 115 4.27 36.75 -13.02
C GLY A 115 4.90 35.58 -13.80
N GLY A 116 6.21 35.39 -13.71
CA GLY A 116 6.91 34.26 -14.34
C GLY A 116 6.95 34.32 -15.88
N SER A 117 7.87 33.56 -16.49
CA SER A 117 7.94 33.48 -17.97
C SER A 117 8.75 32.28 -18.45
N TYR A 118 8.67 32.00 -19.76
CA TYR A 118 9.60 31.10 -20.44
C TYR A 118 10.92 31.83 -20.75
N VAL A 119 12.01 31.29 -20.23
CA VAL A 119 13.35 31.86 -20.26
C VAL A 119 14.23 30.96 -21.12
N LYS A 120 15.08 31.52 -21.99
CA LYS A 120 16.07 30.71 -22.71
C LYS A 120 17.04 30.11 -21.70
N ASP A 121 17.17 28.80 -21.72
CA ASP A 121 18.16 28.12 -20.92
C ASP A 121 19.56 28.44 -21.47
N ARG A 122 20.55 28.49 -20.58
CA ARG A 122 21.94 28.76 -20.97
C ARG A 122 22.62 27.49 -21.47
N GLU A 123 22.21 26.35 -20.94
CA GLU A 123 22.80 25.04 -21.23
C GLU A 123 22.06 24.30 -22.34
N SER A 124 20.73 24.37 -22.36
CA SER A 124 19.91 23.86 -23.47
C SER A 124 19.47 24.98 -24.41
N SER A 125 19.31 24.67 -25.70
CA SER A 125 18.68 25.58 -26.67
C SER A 125 17.18 25.79 -26.43
N GLY A 126 16.63 25.14 -25.40
CA GLY A 126 15.23 25.18 -25.02
C GLY A 126 14.84 26.44 -24.25
N LYS A 127 13.54 26.70 -24.20
CA LYS A 127 12.95 27.66 -23.26
C LYS A 127 12.44 26.90 -22.04
N LEU A 128 12.86 27.31 -20.85
CA LEU A 128 12.40 26.76 -19.58
C LEU A 128 11.42 27.70 -18.90
N LEU A 129 10.36 27.13 -18.35
CA LEU A 129 9.38 27.83 -17.54
C LEU A 129 9.98 28.18 -16.17
N ARG A 130 9.87 29.44 -15.76
CA ARG A 130 10.17 29.92 -14.41
C ARG A 130 8.92 30.62 -13.85
N PRO A 131 8.04 29.90 -13.14
CA PRO A 131 6.88 30.52 -12.48
C PRO A 131 7.34 31.43 -11.34
N ASP A 132 6.59 32.48 -11.08
CA ASP A 132 6.78 33.29 -9.89
C ASP A 132 5.96 32.70 -8.74
N TRP A 133 6.64 31.90 -7.91
CA TRP A 133 6.04 31.23 -6.75
C TRP A 133 5.69 32.16 -5.59
N ALA A 134 6.08 33.44 -5.64
CA ALA A 134 5.66 34.43 -4.63
C ALA A 134 4.37 35.14 -5.03
N SER A 135 4.03 35.10 -6.32
CA SER A 135 2.82 35.68 -6.88
C SER A 135 1.72 34.62 -6.97
N SER A 136 0.46 35.07 -6.94
CA SER A 136 -0.70 34.20 -7.15
C SER A 136 -0.71 33.59 -8.55
N PHE A 137 -1.47 32.51 -8.74
CA PHE A 137 -1.67 31.92 -10.07
C PHE A 137 -2.27 32.93 -11.07
N ALA A 138 -3.17 33.81 -10.60
CA ALA A 138 -3.79 34.86 -11.41
C ALA A 138 -2.79 35.92 -11.90
N GLU A 139 -1.69 36.14 -11.19
CA GLU A 139 -0.61 37.05 -11.61
C GLU A 139 0.39 36.37 -12.56
N ASN A 140 0.33 35.04 -12.68
CA ASN A 140 1.23 34.21 -13.47
C ASN A 140 0.78 33.98 -14.94
N VAL A 141 -0.07 34.86 -15.46
CA VAL A 141 -0.76 34.71 -16.77
C VAL A 141 0.17 34.58 -17.97
N ALA A 142 1.38 35.12 -17.91
CA ALA A 142 2.30 35.20 -19.05
C ALA A 142 2.73 33.83 -19.59
N TRP A 143 2.63 32.76 -18.79
CA TRP A 143 2.99 31.40 -19.22
C TRP A 143 1.81 30.44 -19.36
N HIS A 144 0.57 30.88 -19.07
CA HIS A 144 -0.62 30.04 -19.11
C HIS A 144 -0.86 29.42 -20.50
N ASP A 145 -1.06 30.23 -21.55
CA ASP A 145 -1.32 29.71 -22.90
C ASP A 145 -0.16 28.84 -23.46
N PRO A 146 1.12 29.26 -23.34
CA PRO A 146 2.22 28.39 -23.75
C PRO A 146 2.25 27.06 -22.99
N MET A 147 1.88 27.05 -21.71
CA MET A 147 1.85 25.84 -20.88
C MET A 147 0.70 24.91 -21.24
N VAL A 148 -0.48 25.44 -21.58
CA VAL A 148 -1.59 24.64 -22.12
C VAL A 148 -1.19 24.00 -23.45
N LYS A 149 -0.57 24.76 -24.35
CA LYS A 149 -0.02 24.20 -25.61
C LYS A 149 1.03 23.13 -25.36
N PHE A 150 1.92 23.34 -24.39
CA PHE A 150 2.93 22.36 -23.99
C PHE A 150 2.29 21.08 -23.42
N LEU A 151 1.27 21.21 -22.58
CA LEU A 151 0.52 20.09 -22.02
C LEU A 151 -0.18 19.28 -23.13
N ARG A 152 -0.82 19.94 -24.10
CA ARG A 152 -1.44 19.27 -25.26
C ARG A 152 -0.42 18.51 -26.09
N ALA A 153 0.76 19.09 -26.32
CA ALA A 153 1.81 18.48 -27.15
C ALA A 153 2.60 17.36 -26.47
N LYS A 154 2.94 17.51 -25.17
CA LYS A 154 3.84 16.60 -24.45
C LYS A 154 3.14 15.73 -23.41
N GLY A 155 1.92 16.07 -23.00
CA GLY A 155 1.12 15.32 -22.03
C GLY A 155 1.00 13.82 -22.37
N PRO A 156 0.64 13.44 -23.61
CA PRO A 156 0.52 12.03 -24.01
C PRO A 156 1.86 11.27 -23.95
N THR A 157 2.97 11.95 -24.21
CA THR A 157 4.31 11.35 -24.08
C THR A 157 4.70 11.12 -22.62
N LEU A 158 4.35 12.04 -21.72
CA LEU A 158 4.69 11.97 -20.29
C LEU A 158 3.78 11.02 -19.50
N VAL A 159 2.53 10.89 -19.95
CA VAL A 159 1.50 10.01 -19.38
C VAL A 159 0.70 9.37 -20.52
N PRO A 160 1.12 8.18 -21.00
CA PRO A 160 0.47 7.50 -22.13
C PRO A 160 -1.02 7.19 -21.95
N ALA A 161 -1.48 7.09 -20.69
CA ALA A 161 -2.90 6.91 -20.37
C ALA A 161 -3.78 8.11 -20.79
N LEU A 162 -3.20 9.28 -21.03
CA LEU A 162 -3.89 10.49 -21.48
C LEU A 162 -3.58 10.75 -22.96
N THR A 163 -4.43 10.23 -23.85
CA THR A 163 -4.22 10.36 -25.29
C THR A 163 -4.47 11.80 -25.78
N SER A 164 -3.91 12.14 -26.94
CA SER A 164 -4.14 13.45 -27.58
C SER A 164 -5.62 13.74 -27.83
N ALA A 165 -6.42 12.71 -28.13
CA ALA A 165 -7.86 12.82 -28.31
C ALA A 165 -8.59 13.24 -27.03
N ILE A 166 -8.20 12.70 -25.88
CA ILE A 166 -8.78 13.08 -24.58
C ILE A 166 -8.43 14.54 -24.25
N LEU A 167 -7.18 14.95 -24.48
CA LEU A 167 -6.78 16.34 -24.27
C LEU A 167 -7.52 17.29 -25.21
N ALA A 168 -7.72 16.93 -26.47
CA ALA A 168 -8.47 17.74 -27.44
C ALA A 168 -9.92 18.01 -27.03
N GLN A 169 -10.54 17.09 -26.28
CA GLN A 169 -11.90 17.27 -25.74
C GLN A 169 -11.97 18.21 -24.54
N LYS A 170 -10.83 18.54 -23.91
CA LYS A 170 -10.78 19.45 -22.76
C LYS A 170 -10.66 20.89 -23.21
N SER A 171 -11.43 21.76 -22.57
CA SER A 171 -11.32 23.20 -22.81
C SER A 171 -10.01 23.74 -22.23
N ASP A 172 -9.52 24.86 -22.76
CA ASP A 172 -8.31 25.49 -22.22
C ASP A 172 -8.51 25.92 -20.76
N GLN A 173 -9.73 26.37 -20.39
CA GLN A 173 -10.06 26.73 -19.02
C GLN A 173 -9.98 25.52 -18.07
N GLU A 174 -10.51 24.35 -18.44
CA GLU A 174 -10.38 23.14 -17.62
C GLU A 174 -8.91 22.76 -17.40
N LEU A 175 -8.06 22.95 -18.40
CA LEU A 175 -6.62 22.68 -18.28
C LEU A 175 -5.93 23.70 -17.37
N LEU A 176 -6.35 24.97 -17.42
CA LEU A 176 -5.85 26.03 -16.52
C LEU A 176 -6.28 25.79 -15.07
N ASP A 177 -7.53 25.41 -14.81
CA ASP A 177 -8.01 25.08 -13.47
C ASP A 177 -7.17 23.94 -12.86
N ARG A 178 -6.81 22.94 -13.68
CA ARG A 178 -5.92 21.85 -13.25
C ARG A 178 -4.48 22.32 -13.04
N LEU A 179 -3.97 23.23 -13.87
CA LEU A 179 -2.66 23.84 -13.67
C LEU A 179 -2.62 24.65 -12.38
N GLU A 180 -3.68 25.37 -12.03
CA GLU A 180 -3.79 26.13 -10.77
C GLU A 180 -3.69 25.21 -9.55
N VAL A 181 -4.43 24.10 -9.55
CA VAL A 181 -4.36 23.10 -8.46
C VAL A 181 -2.95 22.54 -8.32
N VAL A 182 -2.27 22.25 -9.43
CA VAL A 182 -0.88 21.77 -9.42
C VAL A 182 0.08 22.86 -8.92
N PHE A 183 -0.11 24.11 -9.34
CA PHE A 183 0.70 25.25 -8.93
C PHE A 183 0.61 25.49 -7.42
N LYS A 184 -0.61 25.58 -6.86
CA LYS A 184 -0.83 25.73 -5.41
C LYS A 184 -0.19 24.57 -4.62
N ASN A 185 -0.37 23.33 -5.08
CA ASN A 185 0.25 22.17 -4.44
C ASN A 185 1.78 22.18 -4.49
N ALA A 186 2.37 22.75 -5.54
CA ALA A 186 3.81 22.95 -5.66
C ALA A 186 4.32 24.04 -4.70
N GLU A 187 3.56 25.13 -4.55
CA GLU A 187 3.83 26.23 -3.61
C GLU A 187 3.80 25.76 -2.15
N PHE A 188 2.79 25.00 -1.73
CA PHE A 188 2.70 24.45 -0.37
C PHE A 188 3.93 23.60 0.01
N ARG A 189 4.49 22.87 -0.96
CA ARG A 189 5.72 22.08 -0.76
C ARG A 189 6.97 22.94 -0.63
N LYS A 190 7.02 24.12 -1.26
CA LYS A 190 8.12 25.10 -1.09
C LYS A 190 8.17 25.61 0.34
N ALA A 191 7.01 25.88 0.95
CA ALA A 191 6.90 26.40 2.31
C ALA A 191 7.29 25.39 3.41
N GLY A 192 7.76 24.18 3.07
CA GLY A 192 8.16 23.16 4.04
C GLY A 192 6.99 22.48 4.75
N ARG A 193 5.74 22.75 4.35
CA ARG A 193 4.56 22.05 4.87
C ARG A 193 4.42 20.69 4.17
N VAL A 194 5.28 19.76 4.53
CA VAL A 194 5.11 18.35 4.17
C VAL A 194 4.05 17.78 5.12
N GLY A 195 2.80 17.74 4.68
CA GLY A 195 1.73 17.06 5.41
C GLY A 195 0.42 17.83 5.39
N GLY A 196 -0.43 17.52 4.41
CA GLY A 196 -1.75 18.12 4.33
C GLY A 196 -2.59 17.39 3.30
N ASP A 197 -3.05 16.18 3.64
CA ASP A 197 -4.24 15.60 3.04
C ASP A 197 -5.42 16.53 3.40
N GLY A 198 -5.76 17.40 2.46
CA GLY A 198 -7.06 18.01 2.19
C GLY A 198 -8.17 18.00 3.25
N ASN A 199 -7.92 18.52 4.45
CA ASN A 199 -8.99 19.04 5.31
C ASN A 199 -8.58 20.42 5.82
N ILE A 200 -8.75 21.41 4.94
CA ILE A 200 -8.63 22.83 5.25
C ILE A 200 -9.98 23.24 5.84
N GLU A 201 -10.19 22.96 7.12
CA GLU A 201 -11.12 23.73 7.94
C GLU A 201 -10.90 23.32 9.40
N ARG A 202 -10.41 24.30 10.19
CA ARG A 202 -10.21 24.26 11.65
C ARG A 202 -9.12 23.33 12.17
N ASP A 203 -7.92 23.87 12.27
CA ASP A 203 -7.10 23.60 13.46
C ASP A 203 -6.35 24.90 13.77
N GLU A 204 -6.85 25.60 14.79
CA GLU A 204 -6.20 26.75 15.39
C GLU A 204 -4.81 26.32 15.90
N GLU A 205 -3.79 27.05 15.47
CA GLU A 205 -2.52 27.24 16.19
C GLU A 205 -1.77 26.00 16.72
N LYS A 206 -1.82 24.86 16.01
CA LYS A 206 -0.81 23.81 16.26
C LYS A 206 0.52 24.29 15.73
N GLN A 207 1.43 24.66 16.64
CA GLN A 207 2.82 24.97 16.32
C GLN A 207 3.38 23.89 15.38
N PRO A 208 4.15 24.27 14.35
CA PRO A 208 4.72 23.30 13.42
C PRO A 208 5.53 22.28 14.22
N ARG A 209 5.13 21.01 14.18
CA ARG A 209 5.88 19.90 14.79
C ARG A 209 7.32 19.97 14.33
N THR A 210 8.25 19.80 15.25
CA THR A 210 9.67 19.79 14.88
C THR A 210 9.98 18.55 14.03
N GLU A 211 11.00 18.63 13.17
CA GLU A 211 11.44 17.49 12.34
C GLU A 211 11.77 16.26 13.22
N ALA A 212 12.26 16.49 14.44
CA ALA A 212 12.55 15.45 15.42
C ALA A 212 11.28 14.73 15.89
N GLU A 213 10.20 15.47 16.17
CA GLU A 213 8.90 14.92 16.55
C GLU A 213 8.28 14.14 15.41
N GLU A 214 8.30 14.67 14.19
CA GLU A 214 7.78 13.98 13.01
C GLU A 214 8.53 12.67 12.76
N LYS A 215 9.86 12.68 12.89
CA LYS A 215 10.69 11.48 12.76
C LYS A 215 10.40 10.46 13.87
N LYS A 216 10.18 10.92 15.11
CA LYS A 216 9.80 10.05 16.24
C LYS A 216 8.44 9.40 16.00
N GLU A 217 7.46 10.18 15.54
CA GLU A 217 6.12 9.70 15.20
C GLU A 217 6.13 8.71 14.03
N ASN A 218 6.86 9.03 12.95
CA ASN A 218 6.99 8.13 11.79
C ASN A 218 7.64 6.80 12.18
N ARG A 219 8.67 6.83 13.03
CA ARG A 219 9.29 5.60 13.60
C ARG A 219 8.29 4.83 14.45
N HIS A 220 7.51 5.51 15.29
CA HIS A 220 6.50 4.88 16.13
C HIS A 220 5.40 4.21 15.29
N ARG A 221 4.84 4.92 14.31
CA ARG A 221 3.86 4.37 13.35
C ARG A 221 4.43 3.18 12.58
N GLY A 222 5.68 3.27 12.10
CA GLY A 222 6.34 2.17 11.41
C GLY A 222 6.49 0.92 12.27
N ARG A 223 6.81 1.08 13.57
CA ARG A 223 6.85 -0.05 14.53
C ARG A 223 5.49 -0.68 14.74
N ILE A 224 4.44 0.13 14.91
CA ILE A 224 3.06 -0.35 15.06
C ILE A 224 2.64 -1.15 13.82
N THR A 225 2.82 -0.58 12.62
CA THR A 225 2.46 -1.25 11.36
C THR A 225 3.19 -2.58 11.20
N LYS A 226 4.51 -2.60 11.47
CA LYS A 226 5.30 -3.83 11.40
C LYS A 226 4.85 -4.87 12.43
N ALA A 227 4.54 -4.45 13.65
CA ALA A 227 4.03 -5.35 14.69
C ALA A 227 2.67 -5.95 14.31
N CYS A 228 1.75 -5.14 13.76
CA CYS A 228 0.45 -5.63 13.27
C CYS A 228 0.62 -6.61 12.10
N GLN A 229 1.56 -6.34 11.19
CA GLN A 229 1.87 -7.22 10.07
C GLN A 229 2.44 -8.57 10.55
N LEU A 230 3.42 -8.56 11.45
CA LEU A 230 3.98 -9.78 12.02
C LEU A 230 2.91 -10.60 12.76
N LYS A 231 2.00 -9.95 13.50
CA LYS A 231 0.88 -10.64 14.17
C LYS A 231 -0.09 -11.27 13.17
N CYS A 232 -0.34 -10.62 12.03
CA CYS A 232 -1.11 -11.19 10.92
C CYS A 232 -0.41 -12.43 10.33
N GLU A 233 0.88 -12.31 9.99
CA GLU A 233 1.68 -13.40 9.42
C GLU A 233 1.76 -14.59 10.38
N GLU A 234 1.97 -14.35 11.68
CA GLU A 234 1.98 -15.39 12.71
C GLU A 234 0.64 -16.10 12.83
N ARG A 235 -0.49 -15.37 12.76
CA ARG A 235 -1.83 -15.96 12.78
C ARG A 235 -2.06 -16.84 11.55
N ILE A 236 -1.76 -16.33 10.35
CA ILE A 236 -1.88 -17.09 9.10
C ILE A 236 -1.08 -18.39 9.19
N ALA A 237 0.20 -18.31 9.58
CA ALA A 237 1.04 -19.49 9.73
C ALA A 237 0.49 -20.48 10.78
N THR A 238 -0.10 -19.98 11.87
CA THR A 238 -0.70 -20.84 12.91
C THR A 238 -1.94 -21.55 12.39
N ILE A 239 -2.76 -20.87 11.58
CA ILE A 239 -3.97 -21.42 10.97
C ILE A 239 -3.59 -22.52 9.97
N GLU A 240 -2.60 -22.26 9.12
CA GLU A 240 -2.08 -23.23 8.15
C GLU A 240 -1.49 -24.46 8.84
N GLU A 241 -0.66 -24.27 9.88
CA GLU A 241 -0.02 -25.36 10.63
C GLU A 241 -1.02 -26.19 11.45
N SER A 242 -2.10 -25.56 11.95
CA SER A 242 -3.13 -26.25 12.73
C SER A 242 -4.26 -26.82 11.86
N GLU A 243 -4.15 -26.72 10.53
CA GLU A 243 -5.20 -27.09 9.56
C GLU A 243 -6.58 -26.47 9.89
N MET A 244 -6.57 -25.29 10.51
CA MET A 244 -7.79 -24.67 10.99
C MET A 244 -8.55 -24.04 9.81
N HIS A 245 -9.76 -24.50 9.56
CA HIS A 245 -10.59 -23.89 8.53
C HIS A 245 -11.23 -22.60 9.06
N ILE A 246 -10.78 -21.45 8.54
CA ILE A 246 -11.47 -20.18 8.75
C ILE A 246 -12.39 -19.94 7.56
N PRO A 247 -13.71 -19.77 7.79
CA PRO A 247 -14.63 -19.43 6.72
C PRO A 247 -14.19 -18.16 6.01
N THR A 248 -14.45 -18.10 4.70
CA THR A 248 -13.91 -17.04 3.84
C THR A 248 -14.37 -15.65 4.31
N GLU A 249 -15.59 -15.55 4.80
CA GLU A 249 -16.23 -14.39 5.41
C GLU A 249 -15.50 -13.87 6.66
N HIS A 250 -14.77 -14.72 7.38
CA HIS A 250 -13.99 -14.32 8.55
C HIS A 250 -12.54 -13.97 8.20
N ARG A 251 -12.09 -14.11 6.95
CA ARG A 251 -10.69 -13.81 6.57
C ARG A 251 -10.27 -12.37 6.82
N TYR A 252 -11.22 -11.43 6.92
CA TYR A 252 -10.90 -10.04 7.28
C TYR A 252 -10.20 -9.97 8.65
N ILE A 253 -10.46 -10.88 9.60
CA ILE A 253 -9.80 -10.89 10.92
C ILE A 253 -8.28 -11.10 10.85
N LEU A 254 -7.78 -11.55 9.69
CA LEU A 254 -6.36 -11.75 9.43
C LEU A 254 -5.69 -10.47 8.92
N GLN A 255 -6.41 -9.41 8.51
CA GLN A 255 -5.71 -8.21 8.03
C GLN A 255 -5.07 -7.43 9.19
N PRO A 256 -3.92 -6.76 8.96
CA PRO A 256 -3.20 -6.01 10.00
C PRO A 256 -4.07 -4.94 10.70
N VAL A 257 -5.00 -4.32 9.97
CA VAL A 257 -5.87 -3.25 10.48
C VAL A 257 -6.91 -3.75 11.51
N TYR A 258 -7.19 -5.06 11.54
CA TYR A 258 -8.13 -5.67 12.48
C TYR A 258 -7.44 -6.31 13.69
N GLN A 259 -6.11 -6.23 13.76
CA GLN A 259 -5.35 -6.72 14.90
C GLN A 259 -5.51 -5.75 16.07
N SER A 260 -5.82 -6.28 17.25
CA SER A 260 -5.68 -5.51 18.48
C SER A 260 -4.21 -5.13 18.66
N THR A 261 -3.96 -3.85 18.92
CA THR A 261 -2.69 -3.40 19.47
C THR A 261 -2.60 -3.92 20.89
N ASP A 262 -1.50 -4.60 21.22
CA ASP A 262 -1.24 -4.98 22.60
C ASP A 262 -0.90 -3.68 23.34
N GLU A 263 -1.79 -3.25 24.25
CA GLU A 263 -1.60 -2.05 25.06
C GLU A 263 -0.86 -2.47 26.33
N SER A 264 0.23 -1.79 26.66
CA SER A 264 0.70 -1.78 28.04
C SER A 264 -0.36 -1.05 28.86
N ASP A 265 -0.76 -1.60 30.00
CA ASP A 265 -1.65 -0.93 30.95
C ASP A 265 -0.82 0.16 31.67
N ASP A 266 -0.37 1.13 30.90
CA ASP A 266 0.38 2.29 31.36
C ASP A 266 -0.63 3.33 31.87
N THR A 267 -1.42 2.93 32.86
CA THR A 267 -2.08 3.88 33.77
C THR A 267 -1.06 4.54 34.69
N ASP A 268 0.14 3.97 34.78
CA ASP A 268 1.28 4.61 35.42
C ASP A 268 1.82 5.66 34.44
N VAL A 269 1.22 6.84 34.47
CA VAL A 269 1.75 8.05 33.88
C VAL A 269 3.18 8.20 34.41
N VAL A 270 4.17 7.83 33.60
CA VAL A 270 5.56 8.18 33.85
C VAL A 270 5.59 9.70 33.77
N ASP A 271 5.63 10.33 34.93
CA ASP A 271 5.73 11.78 35.05
C ASP A 271 7.00 12.22 34.31
N PRO A 272 6.87 13.00 33.21
CA PRO A 272 8.02 13.43 32.42
C PRO A 272 9.02 14.27 33.23
N ASP A 273 8.65 14.76 34.42
CA ASP A 273 9.51 15.54 35.31
C ASP A 273 10.22 14.69 36.39
N THR A 274 10.08 13.36 36.38
CA THR A 274 10.79 12.45 37.32
C THR A 274 12.10 11.85 36.78
N GLU A 275 12.80 12.55 35.87
CA GLU A 275 14.24 12.33 35.64
C GLU A 275 15.06 12.97 36.77
N THR A 276 15.00 12.40 37.98
CA THR A 276 16.01 12.68 39.01
C THR A 276 17.13 11.64 38.86
N GLU A 277 18.21 12.00 38.15
CA GLU A 277 19.41 11.17 37.90
C GLU A 277 20.25 10.85 39.15
N ALA A 278 19.67 10.85 40.34
CA ALA A 278 20.39 10.62 41.59
C ALA A 278 19.74 9.47 42.35
N ASP A 279 20.02 8.24 41.93
CA ASP A 279 20.48 7.15 42.80
C ASP A 279 20.38 5.81 42.07
N ALA A 280 21.54 5.29 41.68
CA ALA A 280 21.73 4.00 41.03
C ALA A 280 21.66 2.84 42.03
N GLU A 281 20.63 2.79 42.89
CA GLU A 281 20.41 1.66 43.78
C GLU A 281 19.40 0.68 43.19
N VAL A 282 19.93 -0.47 42.76
CA VAL A 282 19.25 -1.77 42.63
C VAL A 282 17.86 -1.68 41.98
N HIS A 283 17.81 -1.61 40.65
CA HIS A 283 16.62 -2.02 39.91
C HIS A 283 16.32 -3.50 40.21
N ALA A 284 15.58 -3.73 41.29
CA ALA A 284 14.92 -4.99 41.58
C ALA A 284 14.25 -5.45 40.29
N LYS A 285 14.52 -6.70 39.88
CA LYS A 285 14.03 -7.31 38.64
C LYS A 285 12.55 -6.97 38.48
N THR A 286 12.25 -5.91 37.72
CA THR A 286 10.89 -5.46 37.49
C THR A 286 10.25 -6.59 36.72
N THR A 287 9.41 -7.36 37.41
CA THR A 287 8.61 -8.41 36.79
C THR A 287 7.86 -7.74 35.66
N ARG A 288 8.23 -8.10 34.41
CA ARG A 288 7.67 -7.48 33.22
C ARG A 288 6.15 -7.59 33.31
N LYS A 289 5.46 -6.46 33.40
CA LYS A 289 4.00 -6.43 33.40
C LYS A 289 3.49 -7.20 32.17
N PRO A 290 2.43 -8.02 32.33
CA PRO A 290 1.87 -8.72 31.19
C PRO A 290 1.28 -7.73 30.19
N TRP A 291 1.45 -8.03 28.91
CA TRP A 291 0.76 -7.32 27.84
C TRP A 291 -0.72 -7.67 27.88
N ILE A 292 -1.58 -6.65 27.89
CA ILE A 292 -3.03 -6.84 27.96
C ILE A 292 -3.61 -6.60 26.56
N THR A 293 -4.13 -7.66 25.95
CA THR A 293 -4.83 -7.55 24.66
C THR A 293 -6.30 -7.25 24.92
N ARG A 294 -6.77 -6.06 24.55
CA ARG A 294 -8.19 -5.64 24.69
C ARG A 294 -8.92 -5.85 23.36
N PRO A 295 -9.84 -6.84 23.24
CA PRO A 295 -10.60 -7.04 22.01
C PRO A 295 -11.57 -5.85 21.79
N PRO A 296 -11.85 -5.46 20.54
CA PRO A 296 -12.81 -4.41 20.25
C PRO A 296 -14.25 -4.86 20.54
N ALA A 297 -15.06 -3.96 21.06
CA ALA A 297 -16.45 -4.24 21.46
C ALA A 297 -17.41 -4.48 20.29
N TYR A 298 -17.05 -4.05 19.07
CA TYR A 298 -17.91 -4.21 17.90
C TYR A 298 -17.99 -5.64 17.36
N ARG A 299 -17.18 -6.58 17.85
CA ARG A 299 -17.15 -7.94 17.28
C ARG A 299 -18.38 -8.73 17.70
N HIS A 300 -19.04 -9.36 16.73
CA HIS A 300 -20.06 -10.36 17.01
C HIS A 300 -19.47 -11.54 17.80
N SER A 301 -20.28 -12.17 18.64
CA SER A 301 -19.87 -13.25 19.56
C SER A 301 -19.20 -14.43 18.84
N GLU A 302 -19.71 -14.84 17.68
CA GLU A 302 -19.16 -15.91 16.86
C GLU A 302 -17.77 -15.58 16.30
N THR A 303 -17.59 -14.34 15.84
CA THR A 303 -16.30 -13.84 15.35
C THR A 303 -15.28 -13.81 16.48
N GLU A 304 -15.70 -13.35 17.66
CA GLU A 304 -14.84 -13.30 18.83
C GLU A 304 -14.43 -14.72 19.27
N ALA A 305 -15.36 -15.69 19.25
CA ALA A 305 -15.06 -17.09 19.53
C ALA A 305 -14.01 -17.67 18.57
N ALA A 306 -14.14 -17.41 17.26
CA ALA A 306 -13.13 -17.82 16.28
C ALA A 306 -11.75 -17.22 16.57
N ILE A 307 -11.69 -15.94 16.93
CA ILE A 307 -10.43 -15.27 17.28
C ILE A 307 -9.83 -15.83 18.57
N VAL A 308 -10.64 -16.19 19.58
CA VAL A 308 -10.18 -16.84 20.81
C VAL A 308 -9.47 -18.17 20.49
N ILE A 309 -10.02 -18.97 19.58
CA ILE A 309 -9.44 -20.25 19.17
C ILE A 309 -8.07 -20.02 18.50
N ILE A 310 -7.98 -19.06 17.58
CA ILE A 310 -6.73 -18.70 16.90
C ILE A 310 -5.68 -18.19 17.89
N ASP A 311 -6.09 -17.32 18.83
CA ASP A 311 -5.18 -16.79 19.86
C ASP A 311 -4.67 -17.89 20.79
N ALA A 312 -5.50 -18.87 21.14
CA ALA A 312 -5.09 -20.01 21.96
C ALA A 312 -4.05 -20.87 21.24
N ALA A 313 -4.25 -21.19 19.96
CA ALA A 313 -3.28 -21.92 19.14
C ALA A 313 -1.96 -21.15 19.01
N LEU A 314 -2.03 -19.83 18.79
CA LEU A 314 -0.85 -18.97 18.69
C LEU A 314 -0.05 -18.95 20.01
N MET A 315 -0.74 -18.91 21.15
CA MET A 315 -0.08 -18.93 22.45
C MET A 315 0.59 -20.27 22.74
N GLU A 316 0.00 -21.40 22.35
CA GLU A 316 0.64 -22.70 22.50
C GLU A 316 1.88 -22.84 21.60
N ARG A 317 1.79 -22.38 20.35
CA ARG A 317 2.93 -22.34 19.42
C ARG A 317 4.10 -21.55 20.00
N ARG A 318 3.82 -20.38 20.59
CA ARG A 318 4.85 -19.56 21.26
C ARG A 318 5.46 -20.27 22.46
N ARG A 319 4.66 -20.94 23.30
CA ARG A 319 5.16 -21.74 24.44
C ARG A 319 6.08 -22.87 23.98
N GLN A 320 5.74 -23.55 22.88
CA GLN A 320 6.60 -24.59 22.30
C GLN A 320 7.95 -24.01 21.84
N TYR A 321 7.92 -22.87 21.14
CA TYR A 321 9.13 -22.17 20.72
C TYR A 321 10.01 -21.74 21.90
N GLU A 322 9.41 -21.24 22.99
CA GLU A 322 10.14 -20.90 24.23
C GLU A 322 10.79 -22.10 24.89
N ARG A 323 10.07 -23.24 24.98
CA ARG A 323 10.62 -24.51 25.51
C ARG A 323 11.84 -24.95 24.70
N ASN A 324 11.76 -24.83 23.37
CA ASN A 324 12.84 -25.23 22.46
C ASN A 324 14.06 -24.29 22.53
N ASN A 325 13.84 -23.00 22.81
CA ASN A 325 14.89 -21.98 22.79
C ASN A 325 15.64 -21.76 24.12
N LYS A 326 15.47 -22.67 25.10
CA LYS A 326 16.24 -22.70 26.36
C LYS A 326 16.38 -21.32 27.04
N GLY A 327 15.33 -20.52 27.04
CA GLY A 327 15.29 -19.23 27.76
C GLY A 327 16.06 -18.05 27.13
N LYS A 328 16.57 -18.17 25.89
CA LYS A 328 17.25 -17.03 25.23
C LYS A 328 16.33 -15.84 24.97
N THR A 329 15.03 -16.09 24.87
CA THR A 329 13.98 -15.08 24.73
C THR A 329 12.75 -15.56 25.49
N SER A 330 12.55 -15.08 26.72
CA SER A 330 11.26 -15.20 27.38
C SER A 330 10.29 -14.25 26.68
N ALA A 331 9.23 -14.77 26.08
CA ALA A 331 8.14 -13.96 25.55
C ALA A 331 7.50 -13.21 26.71
N HIS A 332 7.05 -11.99 26.44
CA HIS A 332 6.29 -11.23 27.42
C HIS A 332 5.00 -11.99 27.76
N PRO A 333 4.66 -12.14 29.05
CA PRO A 333 3.38 -12.73 29.42
C PRO A 333 2.25 -11.90 28.80
N ARG A 334 1.23 -12.57 28.29
CA ARG A 334 0.08 -11.94 27.63
C ARG A 334 -1.21 -12.36 28.30
N ILE A 335 -2.11 -11.43 28.54
CA ILE A 335 -3.42 -11.65 29.15
C ILE A 335 -4.48 -11.01 28.26
N ARG A 336 -5.61 -11.68 28.08
CA ARG A 336 -6.77 -11.09 27.40
C ARG A 336 -7.50 -10.17 28.37
N GLY A 337 -7.58 -8.88 28.05
CA GLY A 337 -8.29 -7.87 28.83
C GLY A 337 -9.78 -7.81 28.50
N LYS A 338 -10.46 -6.85 29.14
CA LYS A 338 -11.86 -6.51 28.82
C LYS A 338 -11.98 -5.94 27.40
N THR A 339 -13.18 -6.08 26.83
CA THR A 339 -13.51 -5.44 25.55
C THR A 339 -13.38 -3.92 25.67
N LYS A 340 -12.91 -3.28 24.60
CA LYS A 340 -12.74 -1.82 24.51
C LYS A 340 -13.65 -1.27 23.44
N ASP A 341 -14.37 -0.19 23.74
CA ASP A 341 -15.16 0.50 22.74
C ASP A 341 -14.21 1.24 21.79
N THR A 342 -14.11 0.76 20.54
CA THR A 342 -13.19 1.28 19.53
C THR A 342 -13.91 1.39 18.19
N PRO A 343 -13.66 2.43 17.39
CA PRO A 343 -14.28 2.56 16.08
C PRO A 343 -13.85 1.43 15.13
N LEU A 344 -14.63 1.21 14.07
CA LEU A 344 -14.25 0.27 13.02
C LEU A 344 -12.93 0.72 12.36
N PRO A 345 -12.02 -0.21 12.02
CA PRO A 345 -10.77 0.15 11.36
C PRO A 345 -10.99 0.94 10.07
N PHE A 346 -10.22 2.00 9.89
CA PHE A 346 -10.29 2.78 8.66
C PHE A 346 -9.53 2.06 7.55
N ILE A 347 -10.30 1.52 6.61
CA ILE A 347 -9.80 0.80 5.46
C ILE A 347 -9.37 1.78 4.36
N ARG A 348 -8.08 1.83 4.01
CA ARG A 348 -7.56 2.68 2.93
C ARG A 348 -7.34 1.87 1.65
N GLY A 349 -8.13 2.14 0.62
CA GLY A 349 -7.94 1.60 -0.72
C GLY A 349 -8.81 0.38 -1.03
N ASN A 350 -8.76 -0.05 -2.29
CA ASN A 350 -9.73 -1.00 -2.85
C ASN A 350 -9.44 -2.49 -2.56
N ASN A 351 -8.31 -2.81 -1.93
CA ASN A 351 -7.84 -4.20 -1.77
C ASN A 351 -8.12 -4.80 -0.39
N HIS A 352 -8.81 -4.07 0.47
CA HIS A 352 -9.10 -4.54 1.81
C HIS A 352 -10.47 -5.20 1.87
N LEU A 353 -10.57 -6.26 2.67
CA LEU A 353 -11.82 -6.95 2.91
C LEU A 353 -12.63 -6.07 3.86
N ARG A 354 -13.82 -5.67 3.41
CA ARG A 354 -14.82 -5.03 4.27
C ARG A 354 -15.29 -6.04 5.31
N ILE A 355 -15.80 -5.54 6.42
CA ILE A 355 -16.31 -6.40 7.50
C ILE A 355 -17.73 -6.85 7.09
N PRO A 356 -18.05 -8.15 7.13
CA PRO A 356 -19.42 -8.60 6.97
C PRO A 356 -20.30 -8.01 8.07
N ARG A 357 -21.48 -7.51 7.74
CA ARG A 357 -22.40 -6.93 8.73
C ARG A 357 -22.70 -7.90 9.89
N GLY A 358 -22.91 -9.19 9.60
CA GLY A 358 -23.12 -10.22 10.62
C GLY A 358 -21.92 -10.51 11.53
N ALA A 359 -20.73 -9.99 11.19
CA ALA A 359 -19.55 -10.11 12.03
C ALA A 359 -19.40 -8.94 13.02
N ILE A 360 -20.34 -7.99 12.99
CA ILE A 360 -20.42 -6.83 13.87
C ILE A 360 -21.58 -7.01 14.84
N ASP A 361 -21.35 -6.69 16.10
CA ASP A 361 -22.37 -6.65 17.15
C ASP A 361 -23.45 -5.61 16.81
N THR A 362 -24.70 -6.05 16.76
CA THR A 362 -25.85 -5.24 16.31
C THR A 362 -26.15 -4.10 17.27
N ASP A 363 -26.03 -4.33 18.58
CA ASP A 363 -26.20 -3.31 19.61
C ASP A 363 -25.09 -2.26 19.56
N TRP A 364 -23.85 -2.69 19.28
CA TRP A 364 -22.74 -1.76 19.06
C TRP A 364 -22.96 -0.87 17.85
N LEU A 365 -23.41 -1.45 16.72
CA LEU A 365 -23.67 -0.71 15.49
C LEU A 365 -24.82 0.29 15.65
N ALA A 366 -25.86 -0.08 16.41
CA ALA A 366 -26.97 0.81 16.76
C ALA A 366 -26.50 2.03 17.59
N ARG A 367 -25.50 1.85 18.45
CA ARG A 367 -24.88 2.94 19.24
C ARG A 367 -23.93 3.82 18.42
N HIS A 368 -23.45 3.33 17.27
CA HIS A 368 -22.46 3.99 16.43
C HIS A 368 -22.91 4.07 14.95
N PRO A 369 -24.04 4.75 14.65
CA PRO A 369 -24.59 4.81 13.30
C PRO A 369 -23.64 5.46 12.30
N GLU A 370 -22.69 6.30 12.73
CA GLU A 370 -21.67 6.90 11.87
C GLU A 370 -20.64 5.88 11.33
N GLN A 371 -20.57 4.69 11.94
CA GLN A 371 -19.71 3.59 11.51
C GLN A 371 -20.40 2.70 10.47
N ASP A 372 -21.73 2.77 10.38
CA ASP A 372 -22.56 1.99 9.47
C ASP A 372 -22.52 2.56 8.05
N THR A 373 -21.39 2.37 7.40
CA THR A 373 -21.14 2.89 6.06
C THR A 373 -20.77 1.77 5.10
N PRO A 374 -21.26 1.82 3.84
CA PRO A 374 -20.97 0.79 2.83
C PRO A 374 -19.49 0.71 2.46
N PHE A 375 -18.68 1.69 2.88
CA PHE A 375 -17.22 1.69 2.72
C PHE A 375 -16.50 0.82 3.76
N ARG A 376 -17.11 0.58 4.93
CA ARG A 376 -16.53 -0.19 6.04
C ARG A 376 -17.16 -1.57 6.18
N ILE A 377 -18.46 -1.64 5.95
CA ILE A 377 -19.29 -2.82 6.13
C ILE A 377 -19.82 -3.26 4.77
N HIS A 378 -19.91 -4.57 4.55
CA HIS A 378 -20.70 -5.12 3.45
C HIS A 378 -21.87 -5.93 4.02
N ASP A 379 -23.03 -5.79 3.40
CA ASP A 379 -24.20 -6.60 3.76
C ASP A 379 -23.92 -8.04 3.34
N SER A 380 -24.11 -8.95 4.29
CA SER A 380 -23.53 -10.31 4.33
C SER A 380 -24.10 -11.29 3.30
N ASP A 381 -25.01 -10.87 2.42
CA ASP A 381 -25.61 -11.73 1.39
C ASP A 381 -24.84 -11.69 0.06
N GLN A 382 -23.81 -10.85 -0.04
CA GLN A 382 -22.94 -10.76 -1.22
C GLN A 382 -21.52 -11.14 -0.84
N ILE A 383 -21.09 -12.35 -1.22
CA ILE A 383 -19.69 -12.75 -1.12
C ILE A 383 -18.93 -11.99 -2.22
N CYS A 384 -18.30 -10.88 -1.86
CA CYS A 384 -17.46 -10.10 -2.77
C CYS A 384 -16.08 -10.73 -2.85
N PHE A 385 -15.78 -11.41 -3.98
CA PHE A 385 -14.43 -11.89 -4.28
C PHE A 385 -13.62 -10.76 -4.91
N PHE A 386 -12.50 -10.40 -4.30
CA PHE A 386 -11.48 -9.56 -4.92
C PHE A 386 -10.41 -10.44 -5.58
N ALA A 387 -10.66 -10.86 -6.82
CA ALA A 387 -9.66 -11.48 -7.68
C ALA A 387 -8.98 -10.41 -8.55
N GLY A 388 -8.05 -9.64 -7.96
CA GLY A 388 -7.33 -8.55 -8.64
C GLY A 388 -8.05 -7.20 -8.62
N LYS A 389 -7.74 -6.30 -9.57
CA LYS A 389 -8.24 -4.91 -9.62
C LYS A 389 -9.75 -4.75 -9.92
N LYS A 390 -10.54 -5.83 -9.95
CA LYS A 390 -11.98 -5.79 -10.22
C LYS A 390 -12.74 -6.54 -9.12
N GLU A 391 -13.76 -5.88 -8.58
CA GLU A 391 -14.75 -6.43 -7.65
C GLU A 391 -15.67 -7.38 -8.43
N VAL A 392 -15.75 -8.64 -8.02
CA VAL A 392 -16.73 -9.61 -8.54
C VAL A 392 -17.71 -9.89 -7.42
N VAL A 393 -18.94 -9.40 -7.60
CA VAL A 393 -20.06 -9.67 -6.69
C VAL A 393 -20.71 -10.97 -7.14
N VAL A 394 -20.67 -12.00 -6.30
CA VAL A 394 -21.38 -13.26 -6.53
C VAL A 394 -22.59 -13.28 -5.60
N PHE A 395 -23.79 -13.34 -6.18
CA PHE A 395 -25.02 -13.55 -5.43
C PHE A 395 -25.19 -15.04 -5.18
N VAL A 396 -25.29 -15.43 -3.92
CA VAL A 396 -25.66 -16.81 -3.55
C VAL A 396 -27.19 -16.84 -3.53
N ALA A 397 -27.80 -17.49 -4.52
CA ALA A 397 -29.22 -17.78 -4.48
C ALA A 397 -29.48 -18.81 -3.36
N GLN A 398 -30.36 -18.48 -2.42
CA GLN A 398 -30.86 -19.42 -1.41
C GLN A 398 -31.90 -20.36 -2.00
#